data_AF-A0A0G4MRE9-F1
#
_entry.id   AF-A0A0G4MRE9-F1
#
_cell.length_a   1.000
_cell.length_b   1.000
_cell.length_c   1.000
_cell.angle_alpha   90.00
_cell.angle_beta   90.00
_cell.angle_gamma   90.00
#
_symmetry.space_group_name_H-M   'P 1'
#
loop_
_entity.id
_entity.type
_entity.pdbx_description
1 polymer ?
#
loop_
_entity_poly.entity_id
_entity_poly.type
_entity_poly.pdbx_seq_one_letter_code
_entity_poly.pdbx_strand_id
1 'polypeptide(L)'
;MHISLALLNGFTFWSIGDSLTDLQQNLFTIFNFIFVAPGVISQLQPLFIDRRDIYEAREKKSKMYHWAPFVTGLIVSEFPYPLVCALLYYVCWYFTAGLP
;
A
#
# COMPACT_ATOMS: atom_id res chain seq x y z
N MET A 1 -2.26 5.59 -8.84
CA MET A 1 -1.19 5.94 -7.89
C MET A 1 -0.15 4.83 -7.76
N HIS A 2 -0.51 3.60 -7.33
CA HIS A 2 0.49 2.54 -7.09
C HIS A 2 1.32 2.14 -8.32
N ILE A 3 0.70 2.02 -9.50
CA ILE A 3 1.40 1.69 -10.76
C ILE A 3 2.33 2.86 -11.18
N SER A 4 1.85 4.10 -11.02
CA SER A 4 2.61 5.32 -11.32
C SER A 4 3.87 5.44 -10.45
N LEU A 5 3.72 5.16 -9.14
CA LEU A 5 4.82 5.13 -8.17
C LEU A 5 5.79 3.98 -8.43
N ALA A 6 5.28 2.80 -8.83
CA ALA A 6 6.11 1.65 -9.18
C ALA A 6 6.97 1.95 -10.42
N LEU A 7 6.37 2.50 -11.47
CA LEU A 7 7.07 2.89 -12.68
C LEU A 7 8.05 4.04 -12.42
N LEU A 8 7.67 5.05 -11.64
CA LEU A 8 8.60 6.14 -11.31
C LEU A 8 9.80 5.62 -10.53
N ASN A 9 9.60 4.77 -9.52
CA ASN A 9 10.70 4.18 -8.74
C ASN A 9 11.57 3.27 -9.62
N GLY A 10 10.94 2.40 -10.41
CA GLY A 10 11.62 1.48 -11.33
C GLY A 10 12.43 2.18 -12.43
N PHE A 11 11.87 3.21 -13.09
CA PHE A 11 12.59 4.00 -14.10
C PHE A 11 13.64 4.93 -13.49
N THR A 12 13.52 5.32 -12.21
CA THR A 12 14.55 6.11 -11.52
C THR A 12 15.83 5.29 -11.31
N PHE A 13 15.71 3.97 -11.11
CA PHE A 13 16.83 3.04 -10.94
C PHE A 13 16.84 1.99 -12.05
N TRP A 14 16.89 2.48 -13.30
CA TRP A 14 16.86 1.62 -14.48
C TRP A 14 18.10 0.72 -14.57
N SER A 15 17.88 -0.60 -14.56
CA SER A 15 18.91 -1.63 -14.83
C SER A 15 20.20 -1.44 -14.03
N ILE A 16 20.15 -1.78 -12.75
CA ILE A 16 21.27 -1.64 -11.81
C ILE A 16 22.38 -2.66 -12.17
N GLY A 17 23.62 -2.18 -12.37
CA GLY A 17 24.79 -3.01 -12.73
C GLY A 17 25.53 -3.61 -11.53
N ASP A 18 26.78 -4.06 -11.74
CA ASP A 18 27.60 -4.76 -10.72
C ASP A 18 28.64 -3.86 -10.00
N SER A 19 28.52 -2.53 -10.08
CA SER A 19 29.48 -1.63 -9.41
C SER A 19 29.13 -1.34 -7.94
N LEU A 20 30.09 -0.84 -7.14
CA LEU A 20 29.83 -0.42 -5.76
C LEU A 20 28.80 0.73 -5.68
N THR A 21 28.76 1.58 -6.70
CA THR A 21 27.76 2.65 -6.83
C THR A 21 26.35 2.08 -7.06
N ASP A 22 26.27 0.96 -7.78
CA ASP A 22 25.02 0.24 -8.07
C ASP A 22 24.46 -0.44 -6.81
N LEU A 23 25.32 -0.95 -5.93
CA LEU A 23 24.90 -1.45 -4.61
C LEU A 23 24.21 -0.37 -3.77
N GLN A 24 24.70 0.88 -3.82
CA GLN A 24 24.07 2.00 -3.13
C GLN A 24 22.71 2.35 -3.75
N GLN A 25 22.58 2.28 -5.08
CA GLN A 25 21.31 2.50 -5.78
C GLN A 25 20.28 1.41 -5.42
N ASN A 26 20.70 0.15 -5.33
CA ASN A 26 19.90 -0.98 -4.85
C ASN A 26 19.31 -0.73 -3.46
N LEU A 27 20.14 -0.27 -2.52
CA LEU A 27 19.67 0.07 -1.16
C LEU A 27 18.68 1.23 -1.17
N PHE A 28 18.91 2.24 -2.01
CA PHE A 28 18.08 3.43 -2.08
C PHE A 28 16.72 3.17 -2.75
N THR A 29 16.63 2.28 -3.74
CA THR A 29 15.33 1.88 -4.33
C THR A 29 14.46 1.12 -3.32
N ILE A 30 15.05 0.19 -2.54
CA ILE A 30 14.35 -0.53 -1.46
C ILE A 30 13.93 0.41 -0.34
N PHE A 31 14.78 1.37 0.03
CA PHE A 31 14.42 2.41 1.00
C PHE A 31 13.21 3.23 0.54
N ASN A 32 13.14 3.61 -0.73
CA ASN A 32 11.99 4.31 -1.29
C ASN A 32 10.71 3.46 -1.28
N PHE A 33 10.82 2.13 -1.45
CA PHE A 33 9.67 1.23 -1.35
C PHE A 33 9.02 1.26 0.05
N ILE A 34 9.81 1.41 1.12
CA ILE A 34 9.29 1.45 2.50
C ILE A 34 8.29 2.61 2.69
N PHE A 35 8.46 3.75 1.99
CA PHE A 35 7.56 4.90 2.11
C PHE A 35 6.20 4.71 1.43
N VAL A 36 6.01 3.64 0.65
CA VAL A 36 4.69 3.29 0.10
C VAL A 36 3.71 2.96 1.23
N ALA A 37 4.17 2.32 2.31
CA ALA A 37 3.31 1.90 3.42
C ALA A 37 2.67 3.09 4.17
N PRO A 38 3.42 4.11 4.64
CA PRO A 38 2.84 5.33 5.20
C PRO A 38 1.84 6.03 4.26
N GLY A 39 2.12 6.02 2.95
CA GLY A 39 1.25 6.62 1.94
C GLY A 39 -0.11 5.90 1.79
N VAL A 40 -0.16 4.59 2.00
CA VAL A 40 -1.42 3.82 2.01
C VAL A 40 -2.20 4.05 3.30
N ILE A 41 -1.51 4.08 4.45
CA ILE A 41 -2.14 4.29 5.77
C ILE A 41 -2.84 5.65 5.82
N SER A 42 -2.20 6.71 5.31
CA SER A 42 -2.81 8.05 5.29
C SER A 42 -4.03 8.15 4.39
N GLN A 43 -4.14 7.31 3.36
CA GLN A 43 -5.32 7.23 2.48
C GLN A 43 -6.46 6.42 3.12
N LEU A 44 -6.13 5.38 3.90
CA LEU A 44 -7.14 4.54 4.57
C LEU A 44 -7.80 5.26 5.76
N GLN A 45 -7.07 6.15 6.43
CA GLN A 45 -7.55 6.90 7.59
C GLN A 45 -8.88 7.66 7.37
N PRO A 46 -9.04 8.51 6.33
CA PRO A 46 -10.31 9.21 6.10
C PRO A 46 -11.46 8.25 5.79
N LEU A 47 -11.17 7.18 5.04
CA LEU A 47 -12.16 6.16 4.67
C LEU A 47 -12.70 5.40 5.90
N PHE A 48 -11.83 5.15 6.89
CA PHE A 48 -12.23 4.55 8.16
C PHE A 48 -13.09 5.50 9.00
N ILE A 49 -12.75 6.80 9.03
CA ILE A 49 -13.49 7.83 9.77
C ILE A 49 -14.93 7.92 9.23
N ASP A 50 -15.11 8.01 7.91
CA ASP A 50 -16.44 8.10 7.29
C ASP A 50 -17.34 6.90 7.65
N ARG A 51 -16.78 5.68 7.60
CA ARG A 51 -17.53 4.45 7.92
C ARG A 51 -17.85 4.34 9.40
N ARG A 52 -16.92 4.76 10.27
CA ARG A 52 -17.14 4.80 11.72
C ARG A 52 -18.26 5.77 12.08
N ASP A 53 -18.29 6.93 11.42
CA ASP A 53 -19.30 7.96 11.70
C ASP A 53 -20.72 7.46 11.34
N ILE A 54 -20.87 6.66 10.28
CA ILE A 54 -22.13 5.98 9.94
C ILE A 54 -22.52 4.95 11.01
N TYR A 55 -21.55 4.12 11.44
CA TYR A 55 -21.78 3.12 12.48
C TYR A 55 -22.26 3.77 13.79
N GLU A 56 -21.62 4.85 14.22
CA GLU A 56 -21.99 5.55 15.45
C GLU A 56 -23.33 6.31 15.32
N ALA A 57 -23.60 6.92 14.17
CA ALA A 57 -24.81 7.69 13.95
C ALA A 57 -26.07 6.82 13.83
N ARG A 58 -25.99 5.65 13.18
CA ARG A 58 -27.16 4.81 12.87
C ARG A 58 -27.14 3.45 13.57
N GLU A 59 -26.05 2.72 13.44
CA GLU A 59 -26.02 1.27 13.69
C GLU A 59 -25.85 0.95 15.19
N LYS A 60 -25.07 1.78 15.89
CA LYS A 60 -24.90 1.74 17.35
C LYS A 60 -26.16 2.15 18.10
N LYS A 61 -26.88 3.18 17.63
CA LYS A 61 -28.14 3.64 18.25
C LYS A 61 -29.29 2.66 18.07
N SER A 62 -29.31 1.92 16.95
CA SER A 62 -30.33 0.90 16.66
C SER A 62 -30.01 -0.50 17.21
N LYS A 63 -28.85 -0.69 17.86
CA LYS A 63 -28.36 -2.00 18.36
C LYS A 63 -28.29 -3.09 17.28
N MET A 64 -27.98 -2.72 16.04
CA MET A 64 -28.02 -3.65 14.91
C MET A 64 -26.93 -4.74 14.99
N TYR A 65 -25.72 -4.38 15.45
CA TYR A 65 -24.62 -5.32 15.70
C TYR A 65 -23.54 -4.70 16.62
N HIS A 66 -22.64 -5.54 17.15
CA HIS A 66 -21.53 -5.10 18.01
C HIS A 66 -20.36 -4.54 17.17
N TRP A 67 -19.61 -3.59 17.74
CA TRP A 67 -18.34 -3.06 17.22
C TRP A 67 -17.32 -4.12 16.73
N ALA A 68 -17.26 -5.31 17.33
CA ALA A 68 -16.30 -6.33 16.91
C ALA A 68 -16.53 -6.77 15.43
N PRO A 69 -17.74 -7.23 15.04
CA PRO A 69 -18.09 -7.49 13.64
C PRO A 69 -17.82 -6.33 12.67
N PHE A 70 -18.05 -5.09 13.10
CA PHE A 70 -17.78 -3.88 12.30
C PHE A 70 -16.32 -3.81 11.87
N VAL A 71 -15.42 -3.87 12.85
CA VAL A 71 -13.98 -3.72 12.62
C VAL A 71 -13.43 -4.92 11.84
N THR A 72 -13.88 -6.14 12.15
CA THR A 72 -13.44 -7.32 11.40
C THR A 72 -13.88 -7.30 9.94
N GLY A 73 -15.11 -6.84 9.66
CA GLY A 73 -15.61 -6.70 8.29
C GLY A 73 -14.80 -5.67 7.50
N LEU A 74 -14.49 -4.54 8.12
CA LEU A 74 -13.62 -3.51 7.55
C LEU A 74 -12.23 -4.07 7.20
N ILE A 75 -11.56 -4.75 8.13
CA ILE A 75 -10.22 -5.31 7.90
C ILE A 75 -10.23 -6.33 6.76
N VAL A 76 -11.19 -7.26 6.76
CA VAL A 76 -11.29 -8.32 5.74
C VAL A 76 -11.59 -7.72 4.37
N SER A 77 -12.45 -6.71 4.30
CA SER A 77 -12.78 -6.04 3.03
C SER A 77 -11.62 -5.23 2.45
N GLU A 78 -10.74 -4.70 3.31
CA GLU A 78 -9.61 -3.87 2.91
C GLU A 78 -8.34 -4.69 2.65
N PHE A 79 -8.27 -5.97 3.01
CA PHE A 79 -7.08 -6.80 2.78
C PHE A 79 -6.78 -7.16 1.30
N PRO A 80 -7.77 -7.51 0.45
CA PRO A 80 -7.47 -7.97 -0.92
C PRO A 80 -6.98 -6.85 -1.84
N TYR A 81 -7.44 -5.61 -1.67
CA TYR A 81 -7.06 -4.50 -2.55
C TYR A 81 -5.57 -4.10 -2.45
N PRO A 82 -4.99 -3.89 -1.26
CA PRO A 82 -3.55 -3.70 -1.06
C PRO A 82 -2.72 -4.87 -1.56
N LEU A 83 -3.24 -6.09 -1.47
CA LEU A 83 -2.56 -7.31 -1.93
C LEU A 83 -2.37 -7.30 -3.45
N VAL A 84 -3.44 -6.98 -4.18
CA VAL A 84 -3.37 -6.79 -5.65
C VAL A 84 -2.46 -5.62 -6.01
N CYS A 85 -2.55 -4.50 -5.30
CA CYS A 85 -1.68 -3.34 -5.53
C CYS A 85 -0.20 -3.66 -5.27
N ALA A 86 0.10 -4.46 -4.23
CA ALA A 86 1.45 -4.90 -3.90
C ALA A 86 2.02 -5.84 -4.96
N LEU A 87 1.22 -6.78 -5.47
CA LEU A 87 1.61 -7.67 -6.56
C LEU A 87 1.92 -6.89 -7.85
N LEU A 88 1.06 -5.94 -8.23
CA LEU A 88 1.29 -5.10 -9.40
C LEU A 88 2.55 -4.22 -9.23
N TYR A 89 2.76 -3.68 -8.03
CA TYR A 89 3.96 -2.92 -7.72
C TYR A 89 5.21 -3.78 -7.86
N TYR A 90 5.19 -5.00 -7.28
CA TYR A 90 6.31 -5.94 -7.34
C TYR A 90 6.66 -6.31 -8.78
N VAL A 91 5.66 -6.64 -9.60
CA VAL A 91 5.88 -6.97 -11.03
C VAL A 91 6.48 -5.78 -11.77
N CYS A 92 5.91 -4.58 -11.64
CA CYS A 92 6.43 -3.41 -12.33
C CYS A 92 7.84 -3.01 -11.88
N TRP A 93 8.14 -3.11 -10.58
CA TRP A 93 9.44 -2.74 -10.03
C TRP A 93 10.52 -3.80 -10.32
N TYR A 94 10.23 -5.09 -10.16
CA TYR A 94 11.18 -6.17 -10.40
C TYR A 94 11.66 -6.20 -11.86
N PHE A 95 10.74 -6.05 -12.83
CA PHE A 95 11.10 -6.02 -14.25
C PHE A 95 11.82 -4.74 -14.68
N THR A 96 11.63 -3.60 -14.00
CA THR A 96 12.26 -2.32 -14.38
C THR A 96 13.60 -2.07 -13.68
N ALA A 97 13.76 -2.56 -12.44
CA ALA A 97 15.01 -2.46 -11.69
C ALA A 97 16.10 -3.41 -12.24
N GLY A 98 15.73 -4.47 -12.98
CA GLY A 98 16.69 -5.43 -13.53
C GLY A 98 17.39 -6.26 -12.46
N LEU A 99 16.70 -6.51 -11.34
CA LEU A 99 17.17 -7.40 -10.28
C LEU A 99 17.26 -8.85 -10.83
N PRO A 100 18.31 -9.63 -10.50
CA PRO A 100 18.48 -11.00 -11.00
C PRO A 100 17.38 -11.97 -10.53
#